data_AF-F3MK42-F1
#
_entry.id   AF-F3MK42-F1
#
_cell.length_a   1.000
_cell.length_b   1.000
_cell.length_c   1.000
_cell.angle_alpha   90.00
_cell.angle_beta   90.00
_cell.angle_gamma   90.00
#
_symmetry.space_group_name_H-M   'P 1'
#
loop_
_entity.id
_entity.type
_entity.pdbx_description
1 polymer ?
#
loop_
_entity_poly.entity_id
_entity_poly.type
_entity_poly.pdbx_seq_one_letter_code
_entity_poly.pdbx_strand_id
1 'polypeptide(L)'
;MSEDKPDWYNRAKKAPFSNEKFTSVMKENVHRSVIFTYSKPKRRKYLQVGLAGGFMLLIILIAFQLPFGSEEQERGGTMPPGREETIRAQGVTDEGRLNVIAVGQEKITTLGAPSCFGIETDRSFTGNYSVQYSTNQVTNEVTTLEGLTFIQPTSAPVDMIRLPFQAADVFILAPQYRDCHGIQIYAFAVEHETGKAVQLRFQDESLVSYFSYYRPGTAPEVKENKLVLQSTEGPGGEGSTDYVSERMYQLDLRQNALVLVLRKIGTF
;
A
#
# COMPACT_ATOMS: atom_id res chain seq x y z
N MET A 1 31.26 24.62 -37.24
CA MET A 1 29.84 24.49 -37.63
C MET A 1 29.03 24.88 -36.40
N SER A 2 28.37 26.04 -36.41
CA SER A 2 27.44 26.43 -35.36
C SER A 2 26.07 25.87 -35.74
N GLU A 3 25.60 24.86 -35.04
CA GLU A 3 24.24 24.36 -35.23
C GLU A 3 23.25 25.44 -34.79
N ASP A 4 22.28 25.72 -35.65
CA ASP A 4 21.19 26.65 -35.35
C ASP A 4 20.36 26.11 -34.18
N LYS A 5 20.13 26.98 -33.20
CA LYS A 5 19.38 26.59 -32.00
C LYS A 5 17.94 26.24 -32.39
N PRO A 6 17.38 25.14 -31.84
CA PRO A 6 16.01 24.74 -32.12
C PRO A 6 14.99 25.84 -31.78
N ASP A 7 13.95 25.92 -32.58
CA ASP A 7 12.93 26.98 -32.56
C ASP A 7 12.21 27.16 -31.21
N TRP A 8 12.15 26.10 -30.39
CA TRP A 8 11.59 26.17 -29.04
C TRP A 8 12.36 27.13 -28.11
N TYR A 9 13.66 27.36 -28.38
CA TYR A 9 14.49 28.26 -27.59
C TYR A 9 14.05 29.73 -27.72
N ASN A 10 13.55 30.10 -28.91
CA ASN A 10 13.01 31.44 -29.15
C ASN A 10 11.60 31.62 -28.57
N ARG A 11 10.82 30.54 -28.49
CA ARG A 11 9.50 30.55 -27.83
C ARG A 11 9.61 30.68 -26.31
N ALA A 12 10.57 30.01 -25.68
CA ALA A 12 10.82 30.12 -24.24
C ALA A 12 11.16 31.55 -23.81
N LYS A 13 11.85 32.32 -24.66
CA LYS A 13 12.14 33.75 -24.43
C LYS A 13 10.90 34.66 -24.46
N LYS A 14 9.78 34.20 -25.02
CA LYS A 14 8.52 34.95 -25.13
C LYS A 14 7.44 34.45 -24.18
N ALA A 15 7.78 33.55 -23.25
CA ALA A 15 6.82 33.04 -22.28
C ALA A 15 6.25 34.18 -21.40
N PRO A 16 4.98 34.09 -20.95
CA PRO A 16 4.33 35.13 -20.15
C PRO A 16 4.86 35.21 -18.71
N PHE A 17 5.85 34.39 -18.36
CA PHE A 17 6.46 34.38 -17.05
C PHE A 17 7.47 35.53 -16.99
N SER A 18 7.23 36.49 -16.09
CA SER A 18 8.21 37.52 -15.79
C SER A 18 9.52 36.85 -15.38
N ASN A 19 10.67 37.44 -15.75
CA ASN A 19 12.00 37.01 -15.29
C ASN A 19 12.21 37.25 -13.78
N GLU A 20 11.13 37.29 -13.00
CA GLU A 20 11.16 37.45 -11.56
C GLU A 20 11.72 36.19 -10.93
N LYS A 21 12.79 36.37 -10.15
CA LYS A 21 13.36 35.28 -9.38
C LYS A 21 12.31 34.77 -8.40
N PHE A 22 12.10 33.46 -8.39
CA PHE A 22 11.14 32.79 -7.52
C PHE A 22 11.46 33.09 -6.04
N THR A 23 10.72 34.01 -5.43
CA THR A 23 11.01 34.53 -4.09
C THR A 23 10.60 33.55 -2.99
N SER A 24 11.15 33.72 -1.79
CA SER A 24 10.74 32.96 -0.60
C SER A 24 9.24 33.14 -0.30
N VAL A 25 8.70 34.34 -0.53
CA VAL A 25 7.26 34.64 -0.36
C VAL A 25 6.40 33.90 -1.37
N MET A 26 6.86 33.80 -2.63
CA MET A 26 6.17 32.98 -3.65
C MET A 26 6.19 31.49 -3.30
N LYS A 27 7.31 30.97 -2.78
CA LYS A 27 7.41 29.59 -2.26
C LYS A 27 6.42 29.35 -1.12
N GLU A 28 6.34 30.27 -0.15
CA GLU A 28 5.43 30.17 0.98
C GLU A 28 3.95 30.23 0.55
N ASN A 29 3.61 31.11 -0.40
CA ASN A 29 2.24 31.23 -0.92
C ASN A 29 1.80 29.98 -1.70
N VAL A 30 2.70 29.37 -2.49
CA VAL A 30 2.45 28.06 -3.14
C VAL A 30 2.29 26.97 -2.08
N HIS A 31 3.11 26.98 -1.04
CA HIS A 31 2.98 26.01 0.05
C HIS A 31 1.65 26.15 0.79
N ARG A 32 1.16 27.38 0.99
CA ARG A 32 -0.13 27.68 1.62
C ARG A 32 -1.33 27.27 0.76
N SER A 33 -1.26 27.50 -0.55
CA SER A 33 -2.36 27.15 -1.46
C SER A 33 -2.52 25.64 -1.65
N VAL A 34 -1.45 24.86 -1.46
CA VAL A 34 -1.51 23.39 -1.46
C VAL A 34 -2.07 22.83 -0.15
N ILE A 35 -1.85 23.50 0.99
CA ILE A 35 -2.32 23.04 2.31
C ILE A 35 -3.81 23.36 2.56
N PHE A 36 -4.33 24.50 2.07
CA PHE A 36 -5.66 24.99 2.48
C PHE A 36 -6.86 24.47 1.67
N THR A 37 -6.67 23.63 0.66
CA THR A 37 -7.78 23.15 -0.19
C THR A 37 -8.51 21.92 0.35
N TYR A 38 -8.10 21.34 1.48
CA TYR A 38 -8.83 20.23 2.12
C TYR A 38 -8.87 20.39 3.64
N SER A 39 -9.94 21.00 4.17
CA SER A 39 -10.64 20.52 5.38
C SER A 39 -11.65 21.55 5.91
N LYS A 40 -12.95 21.24 5.80
CA LYS A 40 -13.96 21.69 6.77
C LYS A 40 -14.47 20.46 7.52
N PRO A 41 -14.07 20.25 8.78
CA PRO A 41 -14.64 19.16 9.58
C PRO A 41 -16.03 19.57 10.12
N LYS A 42 -17.07 18.81 9.75
CA LYS A 42 -18.40 18.88 10.38
C LYS A 42 -18.31 18.28 11.79
N ARG A 43 -18.58 19.11 12.81
CA ARG A 43 -18.75 18.73 14.22
C ARG A 43 -19.84 17.66 14.38
N ARG A 44 -19.50 16.49 14.95
CA ARG A 44 -20.47 15.57 15.57
C ARG A 44 -20.72 16.01 17.03
N LYS A 45 -21.99 16.07 17.42
CA LYS A 45 -22.43 16.31 18.80
C LYS A 45 -22.39 15.00 19.60
N TYR A 46 -21.93 15.10 20.83
CA TYR A 46 -22.03 14.12 21.91
C TYR A 46 -23.49 13.81 22.27
N LEU A 47 -23.77 12.55 22.65
CA LEU A 47 -24.71 12.26 23.73
C LEU A 47 -24.23 11.01 24.52
N GLN A 48 -24.02 11.24 25.81
CA GLN A 48 -24.00 10.34 26.98
C GLN A 48 -25.37 9.62 27.14
N VAL A 49 -25.65 8.55 27.91
CA VAL A 49 -25.01 7.65 28.91
C VAL A 49 -26.04 6.53 29.21
N GLY A 50 -25.62 5.37 29.74
CA GLY A 50 -26.47 4.48 30.59
C GLY A 50 -26.02 3.01 30.54
N LEU A 51 -25.14 2.53 31.44
CA LEU A 51 -25.44 1.87 32.73
C LEU A 51 -26.43 0.67 32.67
N ALA A 52 -25.87 -0.54 32.62
CA ALA A 52 -26.32 -1.75 33.32
C ALA A 52 -25.11 -2.70 33.31
N GLY A 53 -24.52 -3.10 34.43
CA GLY A 53 -25.16 -3.88 35.47
C GLY A 53 -24.54 -5.29 35.37
N GLY A 54 -23.60 -5.58 36.27
CA GLY A 54 -22.64 -6.67 36.12
C GLY A 54 -23.21 -8.08 36.10
N PHE A 55 -22.46 -8.99 35.51
CA PHE A 55 -22.44 -10.42 35.82
C PHE A 55 -21.14 -11.00 35.23
N MET A 56 -20.59 -12.02 35.90
CA MET A 56 -19.50 -12.89 35.44
C MET A 56 -18.04 -12.47 35.71
N LEU A 57 -17.81 -12.12 36.97
CA LEU A 57 -16.55 -12.39 37.67
C LEU A 57 -16.70 -13.77 38.35
N LEU A 58 -16.76 -14.88 37.58
CA LEU A 58 -16.89 -16.24 38.15
C LEU A 58 -16.60 -17.42 37.18
N ILE A 59 -15.51 -17.39 36.39
CA ILE A 59 -14.90 -18.64 35.84
C ILE A 59 -13.37 -18.52 35.87
N ILE A 60 -12.83 -18.11 37.01
CA ILE A 60 -11.46 -18.43 37.43
C ILE A 60 -11.69 -19.30 38.66
N LEU A 61 -11.47 -20.62 38.56
CA LEU A 61 -11.18 -21.58 39.68
C LEU A 61 -11.66 -23.04 39.48
N ILE A 62 -11.84 -23.57 38.26
CA ILE A 62 -11.97 -25.04 38.11
C ILE A 62 -11.24 -25.52 36.86
N ALA A 63 -9.96 -25.86 37.02
CA ALA A 63 -9.23 -26.96 36.36
C ALA A 63 -7.70 -26.83 36.61
N PHE A 64 -7.33 -26.55 37.86
CA PHE A 64 -6.04 -26.99 38.37
C PHE A 64 -6.26 -28.40 38.93
N GLN A 65 -5.34 -29.32 38.64
CA GLN A 65 -5.26 -30.74 39.03
C GLN A 65 -5.72 -31.75 37.97
N LEU A 66 -4.79 -32.21 37.12
CA LEU A 66 -4.09 -33.50 37.32
C LEU A 66 -2.81 -33.59 36.43
N PRO A 67 -1.77 -34.35 36.84
CA PRO A 67 -0.44 -34.39 36.20
C PRO A 67 -0.20 -35.71 35.43
N PHE A 68 0.28 -35.65 34.19
CA PHE A 68 0.97 -36.71 33.43
C PHE A 68 1.52 -35.99 32.19
N GLY A 69 2.76 -36.09 31.72
CA GLY A 69 3.85 -37.02 31.89
C GLY A 69 4.68 -36.82 30.60
N SER A 70 5.97 -36.57 30.75
CA SER A 70 6.93 -36.21 29.70
C SER A 70 7.05 -37.23 28.56
N GLU A 71 7.21 -36.75 27.32
CA GLU A 71 8.18 -37.36 26.42
C GLU A 71 8.77 -36.33 25.44
N GLU A 72 10.09 -36.39 25.41
CA GLU A 72 11.06 -35.53 24.78
C GLU A 72 11.31 -36.06 23.37
N GLN A 73 11.22 -35.21 22.35
CA GLN A 73 11.94 -35.46 21.10
C GLN A 73 12.39 -34.14 20.46
N GLU A 74 13.56 -33.69 20.93
CA GLU A 74 14.43 -32.78 20.21
C GLU A 74 14.89 -33.40 18.86
N ARG A 75 14.71 -32.64 17.79
CA ARG A 75 15.49 -32.60 16.54
C ARG A 75 14.84 -31.52 15.68
N GLY A 76 15.44 -30.41 15.29
CA GLY A 76 16.79 -29.89 15.42
C GLY A 76 16.80 -28.62 14.57
N GLY A 77 17.41 -27.56 15.08
CA GLY A 77 17.46 -26.26 14.42
C GLY A 77 17.54 -25.15 15.44
N THR A 78 18.71 -25.00 16.04
CA THR A 78 19.07 -23.85 16.86
C THR A 78 18.91 -22.58 16.03
N MET A 79 17.73 -21.94 16.10
CA MET A 79 17.58 -20.57 15.61
C MET A 79 18.49 -19.69 16.47
N PRO A 80 19.37 -18.87 15.87
CA PRO A 80 20.17 -17.93 16.63
C PRO A 80 19.23 -16.97 17.40
N PRO A 81 19.62 -16.51 18.59
CA PRO A 81 18.79 -15.64 19.42
C PRO A 81 18.36 -14.38 18.65
N GLY A 82 17.05 -14.12 18.72
CA GLY A 82 16.24 -13.07 18.09
C GLY A 82 16.98 -11.91 17.43
N ARG A 83 17.08 -11.97 16.11
CA ARG A 83 17.12 -10.73 15.33
C ARG A 83 15.71 -10.13 15.39
N GLU A 84 15.59 -8.93 15.92
CA GLU A 84 14.34 -8.17 15.83
C GLU A 84 13.99 -8.02 14.34
N GLU A 85 12.84 -8.57 13.94
CA GLU A 85 12.41 -8.55 12.55
C GLU A 85 12.07 -7.11 12.13
N THR A 86 12.58 -6.70 10.98
CA THR A 86 12.25 -5.37 10.43
C THR A 86 10.98 -5.49 9.59
N ILE A 87 9.85 -5.11 10.16
CA ILE A 87 8.56 -5.08 9.46
C ILE A 87 8.41 -3.74 8.72
N ARG A 88 8.21 -3.78 7.39
CA ARG A 88 8.01 -2.59 6.55
C ARG A 88 6.56 -2.31 6.20
N ALA A 89 5.73 -3.34 6.19
CA ALA A 89 4.30 -3.20 6.02
C ALA A 89 3.55 -4.33 6.73
N GLN A 90 2.30 -4.06 7.09
CA GLN A 90 1.43 -5.01 7.78
C GLN A 90 -0.02 -4.91 7.31
N GLY A 91 -0.72 -6.04 7.21
CA GLY A 91 -2.16 -6.13 7.04
C GLY A 91 -2.75 -6.97 8.16
N VAL A 92 -3.87 -6.54 8.75
CA VAL A 92 -4.48 -7.23 9.90
C VAL A 92 -5.82 -7.83 9.49
N THR A 93 -5.97 -9.13 9.68
CA THR A 93 -7.26 -9.86 9.64
C THR A 93 -7.76 -10.05 11.06
N ASP A 94 -8.94 -10.66 11.21
CA ASP A 94 -9.50 -10.95 12.53
C ASP A 94 -8.76 -12.13 13.20
N GLU A 95 -8.07 -12.96 12.40
CA GLU A 95 -7.40 -14.20 12.84
C GLU A 95 -5.87 -14.10 12.86
N GLY A 96 -5.30 -13.09 12.20
CA GLY A 96 -3.86 -13.04 11.95
C GLY A 96 -3.37 -11.73 11.36
N ARG A 97 -2.10 -11.75 10.95
CA ARG A 97 -1.40 -10.60 10.39
C ARG A 97 -0.53 -11.01 9.21
N LEU A 98 -0.66 -10.28 8.11
CA LEU A 98 0.24 -10.32 6.98
C LEU A 98 1.37 -9.32 7.24
N ASN A 99 2.63 -9.74 7.22
CA ASN A 99 3.79 -8.88 7.45
C ASN A 99 4.72 -8.91 6.24
N VAL A 100 5.30 -7.76 5.90
CA VAL A 100 6.41 -7.65 4.94
C VAL A 100 7.68 -7.42 5.74
N ILE A 101 8.54 -8.43 5.78
CA ILE A 101 9.69 -8.51 6.67
C ILE A 101 10.96 -8.43 5.84
N ALA A 102 11.89 -7.53 6.21
CA ALA A 102 13.16 -7.41 5.51
C ALA A 102 14.00 -8.68 5.66
N VAL A 103 14.50 -9.19 4.53
CA VAL A 103 15.43 -10.31 4.47
C VAL A 103 16.84 -9.75 4.46
N GLY A 104 17.50 -9.75 5.62
CA GLY A 104 18.83 -9.19 5.79
C GLY A 104 18.81 -7.68 6.07
N GLN A 105 19.90 -7.00 5.73
CA GLN A 105 20.03 -5.55 5.93
C GLN A 105 19.48 -4.79 4.73
N GLU A 106 18.70 -3.74 5.00
CA GLU A 106 18.24 -2.80 3.98
C GLU A 106 19.28 -1.72 3.71
N LYS A 107 19.33 -1.25 2.46
CA LYS A 107 19.97 0.02 2.14
C LYS A 107 19.00 1.15 2.49
N ILE A 108 19.37 1.97 3.46
CA ILE A 108 18.56 3.10 3.94
C ILE A 108 19.19 4.41 3.49
N THR A 109 18.40 5.33 2.91
CA THR A 109 18.88 6.64 2.47
C THR A 109 17.79 7.69 2.62
N THR A 110 18.14 8.90 3.05
CA THR A 110 17.22 10.05 3.02
C THR A 110 17.09 10.55 1.58
N LEU A 111 15.89 10.91 1.11
CA LEU A 111 15.71 11.40 -0.27
C LEU A 111 16.54 12.66 -0.56
N GLY A 112 16.66 13.57 0.41
CA GLY A 112 17.56 14.73 0.35
C GLY A 112 17.07 15.88 -0.56
N ALA A 113 16.03 15.65 -1.36
CA ALA A 113 15.30 16.67 -2.09
C ALA A 113 13.85 16.21 -2.32
N PRO A 114 12.88 17.14 -2.45
CA PRO A 114 11.51 16.77 -2.81
C PRO A 114 11.46 16.12 -4.19
N SER A 115 10.63 15.08 -4.33
CA SER A 115 10.40 14.35 -5.58
C SER A 115 8.93 13.96 -5.73
N CYS A 116 8.60 13.27 -6.82
CA CYS A 116 7.26 12.74 -7.01
C CYS A 116 6.93 11.59 -6.04
N PHE A 117 7.95 10.95 -5.47
CA PHE A 117 7.79 9.82 -4.55
C PHE A 117 7.74 10.22 -3.08
N GLY A 118 8.13 11.46 -2.73
CA GLY A 118 8.25 11.88 -1.33
C GLY A 118 8.83 13.28 -1.14
N ILE A 119 8.93 13.73 0.11
CA ILE A 119 9.60 14.98 0.50
C ILE A 119 11.07 14.72 0.87
N GLU A 120 11.85 15.80 1.00
CA GLU A 120 13.30 15.73 1.27
C GLU A 120 13.70 14.92 2.51
N THR A 121 12.83 14.88 3.53
CA THR A 121 13.06 14.16 4.79
C THR A 121 12.64 12.70 4.76
N ASP A 122 11.92 12.26 3.73
CA ASP A 122 11.50 10.87 3.60
C ASP A 122 12.71 9.95 3.41
N ARG A 123 12.54 8.68 3.77
CA ARG A 123 13.58 7.66 3.67
C ARG A 123 13.21 6.63 2.62
N SER A 124 14.19 6.23 1.82
CA SER A 124 14.14 5.03 1.02
C SER A 124 14.73 3.86 1.82
N PHE A 125 14.06 2.71 1.75
CA PHE A 125 14.50 1.44 2.28
C PHE A 125 14.48 0.44 1.13
N THR A 126 15.65 -0.03 0.71
CA THR A 126 15.77 -0.97 -0.41
C THR A 126 16.34 -2.28 0.05
N GLY A 127 15.69 -3.38 -0.30
CA GLY A 127 16.11 -4.72 0.08
C GLY A 127 15.24 -5.80 -0.52
N ASN A 128 15.46 -7.03 -0.05
CA ASN A 128 14.57 -8.15 -0.32
C ASN A 128 13.63 -8.32 0.87
N TYR A 129 12.39 -8.74 0.62
CA TYR A 129 11.38 -8.89 1.66
C TYR A 129 10.66 -10.22 1.57
N SER A 130 10.43 -10.87 2.69
CA SER A 130 9.54 -12.03 2.82
C SER A 130 8.17 -11.52 3.24
N VAL A 131 7.13 -11.93 2.52
CA VAL A 131 5.75 -11.67 2.91
C VAL A 131 5.25 -12.91 3.65
N GLN A 132 4.86 -12.76 4.90
CA GLN A 132 4.43 -13.86 5.75
C GLN A 132 3.05 -13.60 6.30
N TYR A 133 2.22 -14.63 6.39
CA TYR A 133 0.96 -14.58 7.11
C TYR A 133 1.06 -15.42 8.38
N SER A 134 0.85 -14.77 9.51
CA SER A 134 0.93 -15.37 10.84
C SER A 134 -0.44 -15.33 11.51
N THR A 135 -0.88 -16.49 11.99
CA THR A 135 -2.00 -16.64 12.93
C THR A 135 -1.44 -16.99 14.31
N ASN A 136 -2.30 -17.19 15.30
CA ASN A 136 -1.87 -17.65 16.63
C ASN A 136 -1.24 -19.06 16.61
N GLN A 137 -1.44 -19.84 15.54
CA GLN A 137 -1.03 -21.24 15.46
C GLN A 137 0.10 -21.49 14.47
N VAL A 138 0.08 -20.78 13.33
CA VAL A 138 0.99 -21.04 12.21
C VAL A 138 1.44 -19.75 11.55
N THR A 139 2.71 -19.72 11.14
CA THR A 139 3.27 -18.71 10.24
C THR A 139 3.62 -19.38 8.93
N ASN A 140 3.11 -18.85 7.82
CA ASN A 140 3.40 -19.32 6.47
C ASN A 140 4.03 -18.20 5.65
N GLU A 141 5.10 -18.52 4.92
CA GLU A 141 5.61 -17.63 3.87
C GLU A 141 4.63 -17.63 2.68
N VAL A 142 4.29 -16.44 2.21
CA VAL A 142 3.38 -16.20 1.09
C VAL A 142 4.15 -16.00 -0.20
N THR A 143 5.20 -15.17 -0.17
CA THR A 143 6.06 -14.86 -1.32
C THR A 143 7.32 -14.11 -0.87
N THR A 144 8.25 -13.89 -1.80
CA THR A 144 9.39 -12.99 -1.64
C THR A 144 9.31 -11.84 -2.66
N LEU A 145 9.62 -10.62 -2.22
CA LEU A 145 9.70 -9.41 -3.03
C LEU A 145 11.17 -8.99 -3.14
N GLU A 146 11.76 -9.20 -4.32
CA GLU A 146 13.18 -8.92 -4.55
C GLU A 146 13.43 -7.46 -4.97
N GLY A 147 14.48 -6.86 -4.41
CA GLY A 147 14.95 -5.53 -4.80
C GLY A 147 13.91 -4.41 -4.66
N LEU A 148 12.93 -4.58 -3.78
CA LEU A 148 11.85 -3.62 -3.59
C LEU A 148 12.36 -2.38 -2.84
N THR A 149 11.84 -1.21 -3.20
CA THR A 149 12.11 0.04 -2.49
C THR A 149 10.84 0.57 -1.85
N PHE A 150 10.87 0.74 -0.54
CA PHE A 150 9.89 1.52 0.20
C PHE A 150 10.33 2.97 0.28
N ILE A 151 9.40 3.92 0.11
CA ILE A 151 9.63 5.34 0.37
C ILE A 151 8.59 5.81 1.37
N GLN A 152 9.05 6.16 2.58
CA GLN A 152 8.18 6.40 3.74
C GLN A 152 8.66 7.60 4.56
N PRO A 153 7.75 8.36 5.20
CA PRO A 153 8.12 9.45 6.09
C PRO A 153 8.79 9.00 7.40
N THR A 154 8.55 7.76 7.82
CA THR A 154 9.08 7.20 9.07
C THR A 154 9.56 5.77 8.86
N SER A 155 10.18 5.16 9.87
CA SER A 155 10.55 3.75 9.87
C SER A 155 9.46 2.82 10.38
N ALA A 156 8.27 3.34 10.72
CA ALA A 156 7.15 2.53 11.18
C ALA A 156 6.59 1.66 10.02
N PRO A 157 6.06 0.46 10.31
CA PRO A 157 5.38 -0.34 9.30
C PRO A 157 4.24 0.43 8.64
N VAL A 158 4.11 0.32 7.31
CA VAL A 158 2.95 0.84 6.57
C VAL A 158 1.78 -0.12 6.72
N ASP A 159 0.61 0.42 7.06
CA ASP A 159 -0.62 -0.35 7.03
C ASP A 159 -1.06 -0.59 5.58
N MET A 160 -1.27 -1.86 5.24
CA MET A 160 -1.86 -2.26 3.97
C MET A 160 -3.34 -1.91 3.94
N ILE A 161 -3.86 -1.60 2.76
CA ILE A 161 -5.29 -1.33 2.57
C ILE A 161 -6.02 -2.67 2.57
N ARG A 162 -6.81 -2.96 3.59
CA ARG A 162 -7.71 -4.12 3.64
C ARG A 162 -8.97 -3.84 2.82
N LEU A 163 -9.23 -4.72 1.85
CA LEU A 163 -10.35 -4.67 0.93
C LEU A 163 -11.20 -5.92 1.12
N PRO A 164 -12.42 -5.81 1.68
CA PRO A 164 -13.24 -6.97 1.98
C PRO A 164 -13.93 -7.51 0.72
N PHE A 165 -13.49 -8.67 0.22
CA PHE A 165 -14.21 -9.44 -0.78
C PHE A 165 -15.09 -10.49 -0.09
N GLN A 166 -16.06 -11.04 -0.82
CA GLN A 166 -16.98 -12.04 -0.27
C GLN A 166 -16.29 -13.34 0.18
N ALA A 167 -15.19 -13.74 -0.47
CA ALA A 167 -14.51 -15.01 -0.22
C ALA A 167 -13.12 -14.85 0.44
N ALA A 168 -12.64 -13.61 0.58
CA ALA A 168 -11.32 -13.33 1.10
C ALA A 168 -11.19 -11.86 1.55
N ASP A 169 -10.25 -11.59 2.42
CA ASP A 169 -9.71 -10.25 2.59
C ASP A 169 -8.56 -10.04 1.60
N VAL A 170 -8.63 -8.98 0.78
CA VAL A 170 -7.55 -8.60 -0.12
C VAL A 170 -6.78 -7.43 0.49
N PHE A 171 -5.47 -7.55 0.60
CA PHE A 171 -4.57 -6.53 1.12
C PHE A 171 -3.78 -5.90 -0.03
N ILE A 172 -3.83 -4.56 -0.12
CA ILE A 172 -3.04 -3.80 -1.07
C ILE A 172 -1.81 -3.21 -0.37
N LEU A 173 -0.64 -3.60 -0.84
CA LEU A 173 0.65 -3.06 -0.45
C LEU A 173 1.07 -2.00 -1.46
N ALA A 174 1.24 -0.76 -0.99
CA ALA A 174 1.87 0.32 -1.74
C ALA A 174 3.22 0.65 -1.09
N PRO A 175 4.36 0.27 -1.69
CA PRO A 175 5.69 0.58 -1.13
C PRO A 175 5.98 2.08 -1.06
N GLN A 176 5.27 2.86 -1.86
CA GLN A 176 5.38 4.32 -1.94
C GLN A 176 3.99 4.93 -1.75
N TYR A 177 3.91 6.01 -0.98
CA TYR A 177 2.64 6.68 -0.69
C TYR A 177 2.34 7.85 -1.66
N ARG A 178 3.31 8.22 -2.51
CA ARG A 178 3.21 9.27 -3.52
C ARG A 178 3.83 8.80 -4.82
N ASP A 179 3.28 9.31 -5.91
CA ASP A 179 3.79 9.19 -7.28
C ASP A 179 3.12 10.29 -8.11
N CYS A 180 3.65 10.61 -9.29
CA CYS A 180 3.03 11.55 -10.23
C CYS A 180 2.36 10.85 -11.43
N HIS A 181 2.72 9.61 -11.72
CA HIS A 181 2.24 8.79 -12.82
C HIS A 181 1.39 7.61 -12.35
N GLY A 182 1.54 7.11 -11.13
CA GLY A 182 0.76 5.98 -10.63
C GLY A 182 1.38 5.35 -9.38
N ILE A 183 0.59 5.16 -8.33
CA ILE A 183 1.06 4.43 -7.16
C ILE A 183 1.15 2.94 -7.50
N GLN A 184 2.36 2.38 -7.53
CA GLN A 184 2.56 0.94 -7.72
C GLN A 184 2.03 0.15 -6.52
N ILE A 185 1.32 -0.93 -6.81
CA ILE A 185 0.72 -1.80 -5.80
C ILE A 185 0.97 -3.27 -6.05
N TYR A 186 1.05 -4.03 -4.95
CA TYR A 186 0.99 -5.49 -4.90
C TYR A 186 -0.27 -5.89 -4.14
N ALA A 187 -0.84 -7.05 -4.46
CA ALA A 187 -2.05 -7.54 -3.82
C ALA A 187 -1.84 -8.94 -3.22
N PHE A 188 -2.44 -9.17 -2.06
CA PHE A 188 -2.43 -10.45 -1.36
C PHE A 188 -3.86 -10.79 -0.94
N ALA A 189 -4.28 -12.04 -1.07
CA ALA A 189 -5.55 -12.51 -0.52
C ALA A 189 -5.31 -13.37 0.71
N VAL A 190 -6.18 -13.26 1.70
CA VAL A 190 -6.34 -14.23 2.78
C VAL A 190 -7.76 -14.79 2.66
N GLU A 191 -7.85 -16.07 2.28
CA GLU A 191 -9.13 -16.76 2.09
C GLU A 191 -9.88 -16.94 3.41
N HIS A 192 -11.18 -16.64 3.42
CA HIS A 192 -12.01 -16.78 4.63
C HIS A 192 -12.24 -18.24 5.03
N GLU A 193 -12.41 -19.14 4.06
CA GLU A 193 -12.72 -20.55 4.35
C GLU A 193 -11.51 -21.33 4.87
N THR A 194 -10.32 -21.04 4.34
CA THR A 194 -9.12 -21.85 4.58
C THR A 194 -8.06 -21.15 5.42
N GLY A 195 -8.16 -19.83 5.60
CA GLY A 195 -7.11 -19.00 6.19
C GLY A 195 -5.83 -18.94 5.34
N LYS A 196 -5.86 -19.48 4.11
CA LYS A 196 -4.70 -19.51 3.22
C LYS A 196 -4.42 -18.12 2.68
N ALA A 197 -3.16 -17.69 2.81
CA ALA A 197 -2.68 -16.45 2.23
C ALA A 197 -1.94 -16.69 0.92
N VAL A 198 -2.21 -15.88 -0.11
CA VAL A 198 -1.59 -15.97 -1.44
C VAL A 198 -1.28 -14.59 -2.00
N GLN A 199 -0.19 -14.47 -2.77
CA GLN A 199 0.04 -13.29 -3.61
C GLN A 199 -0.87 -13.36 -4.85
N LEU A 200 -1.50 -12.24 -5.19
CA LEU A 200 -2.35 -12.13 -6.36
C LEU A 200 -1.58 -11.53 -7.54
N ARG A 201 -1.84 -12.05 -8.74
CA ARG A 201 -1.42 -11.44 -10.01
C ARG A 201 -2.54 -10.56 -10.55
N PHE A 202 -2.18 -9.43 -11.14
CA PHE A 202 -3.09 -8.64 -11.97
C PHE A 202 -3.04 -9.19 -13.40
N GLN A 203 -4.19 -9.55 -13.94
CA GLN A 203 -4.34 -10.04 -15.29
C GLN A 203 -5.17 -9.03 -16.09
N ASP A 204 -4.47 -8.26 -16.91
CA ASP A 204 -5.04 -7.43 -17.96
C ASP A 204 -5.15 -8.25 -19.26
N GLU A 205 -5.74 -7.66 -20.31
CA GLU A 205 -5.99 -8.35 -21.60
C GLU A 205 -4.73 -8.94 -22.25
N SER A 206 -3.59 -8.26 -22.14
CA SER A 206 -2.33 -8.63 -22.80
C SER A 206 -1.16 -8.82 -21.85
N LEU A 207 -1.37 -8.57 -20.55
CA LEU A 207 -0.30 -8.54 -19.56
C LEU A 207 -0.75 -9.21 -18.26
N VAL A 208 0.11 -10.08 -17.73
CA VAL A 208 0.00 -10.61 -16.37
C VAL A 208 1.20 -10.10 -15.59
N SER A 209 0.94 -9.46 -14.43
CA SER A 209 1.97 -8.91 -13.56
C SER A 209 1.65 -9.16 -12.09
N TYR A 210 2.65 -9.17 -11.23
CA TYR A 210 2.46 -9.20 -9.77
C TYR A 210 2.17 -7.81 -9.17
N PHE A 211 2.18 -6.78 -10.00
CA PHE A 211 1.85 -5.42 -9.60
C PHE A 211 0.89 -4.75 -10.57
N SER A 212 0.20 -3.73 -10.08
CA SER A 212 -0.59 -2.79 -10.87
C SER A 212 -0.33 -1.38 -10.35
N TYR A 213 -1.07 -0.40 -10.86
CA TYR A 213 -0.98 1.00 -10.46
C TYR A 213 -2.36 1.55 -10.16
N TYR A 214 -2.46 2.57 -9.31
CA TYR A 214 -3.66 3.40 -9.19
C TYR A 214 -3.32 4.89 -9.16
N ARG A 215 -4.31 5.72 -9.44
CA ARG A 215 -4.15 7.17 -9.53
C ARG A 215 -3.78 7.79 -8.19
N PRO A 216 -2.69 8.58 -8.11
CA PRO A 216 -2.36 9.36 -6.92
C PRO A 216 -3.54 10.25 -6.50
N GLY A 217 -3.84 10.29 -5.20
CA GLY A 217 -4.98 11.03 -4.65
C GLY A 217 -6.32 10.27 -4.69
N THR A 218 -6.33 9.03 -5.15
CA THR A 218 -7.48 8.13 -5.12
C THR A 218 -7.19 6.94 -4.20
N ALA A 219 -8.19 6.12 -3.88
CA ALA A 219 -8.01 4.92 -3.07
C ALA A 219 -8.55 3.69 -3.82
N PRO A 220 -7.82 2.56 -3.81
CA PRO A 220 -8.39 1.27 -4.17
C PRO A 220 -9.63 0.98 -3.32
N GLU A 221 -10.69 0.45 -3.94
CA GLU A 221 -11.93 0.10 -3.24
C GLU A 221 -12.54 -1.18 -3.79
N VAL A 222 -13.50 -1.77 -3.05
CA VAL A 222 -14.31 -2.88 -3.53
C VAL A 222 -15.71 -2.40 -3.84
N LYS A 223 -16.17 -2.63 -5.07
CA LYS A 223 -17.55 -2.41 -5.51
C LYS A 223 -18.07 -3.66 -6.17
N GLU A 224 -19.24 -4.13 -5.75
CA GLU A 224 -19.87 -5.34 -6.31
C GLU A 224 -18.92 -6.54 -6.38
N ASN A 225 -18.16 -6.77 -5.30
CA ASN A 225 -17.15 -7.82 -5.19
C ASN A 225 -16.02 -7.77 -6.24
N LYS A 226 -15.71 -6.56 -6.75
CA LYS A 226 -14.61 -6.28 -7.68
C LYS A 226 -13.71 -5.22 -7.10
N LEU A 227 -12.40 -5.36 -7.31
CA LEU A 227 -11.43 -4.30 -7.01
C LEU A 227 -11.59 -3.20 -8.06
N VAL A 228 -11.72 -1.97 -7.63
CA VAL A 228 -11.80 -0.78 -8.49
C VAL A 228 -10.53 0.05 -8.30
N LEU A 229 -9.82 0.29 -9.40
CA LEU A 229 -8.65 1.14 -9.46
C LEU A 229 -8.90 2.29 -10.44
N GLN A 230 -8.75 3.53 -9.98
CA GLN A 230 -8.71 4.67 -10.90
C GLN A 230 -7.34 4.69 -11.61
N SER A 231 -7.34 4.90 -12.93
CA SER A 231 -6.09 5.01 -13.68
C SER A 231 -5.61 6.46 -13.73
N THR A 232 -4.35 6.64 -14.06
CA THR A 232 -3.77 7.93 -14.44
C THR A 232 -3.75 8.07 -15.95
N GLU A 233 -3.87 9.31 -16.43
CA GLU A 233 -3.40 9.64 -17.76
C GLU A 233 -1.85 9.66 -17.73
N GLY A 234 -1.21 9.09 -18.76
CA GLY A 234 0.25 9.07 -18.85
C GLY A 234 0.85 10.48 -18.92
N PRO A 235 2.18 10.62 -18.77
CA PRO A 235 2.85 11.91 -18.93
C PRO A 235 2.62 12.43 -20.36
N GLY A 236 1.87 13.53 -20.47
CA GLY A 236 1.34 14.08 -21.74
C GLY A 236 -0.17 13.95 -21.94
N GLY A 237 -0.90 13.58 -20.88
CA GLY A 237 -2.35 13.33 -20.79
C GLY A 237 -3.31 14.44 -21.19
N GLU A 238 -3.21 14.94 -22.42
CA GLU A 238 -4.29 15.67 -23.07
C GLU A 238 -5.02 14.73 -24.03
N GLY A 239 -6.25 14.32 -23.68
CA GLY A 239 -7.27 14.10 -24.70
C GLY A 239 -7.38 12.73 -25.39
N SER A 240 -6.81 11.64 -24.87
CA SER A 240 -7.04 10.33 -25.52
C SER A 240 -8.50 9.90 -25.37
N THR A 241 -9.19 9.70 -26.49
CA THR A 241 -10.58 9.19 -26.52
C THR A 241 -10.71 7.79 -25.92
N ASP A 242 -9.61 7.05 -25.82
CA ASP A 242 -9.57 5.68 -25.32
C ASP A 242 -9.06 5.61 -23.87
N TYR A 243 -9.06 6.75 -23.17
CA TYR A 243 -8.60 6.81 -21.78
C TYR A 243 -9.50 5.96 -20.86
N VAL A 244 -8.87 4.97 -20.22
CA VAL A 244 -9.53 4.11 -19.25
C VAL A 244 -9.45 4.76 -17.87
N SER A 245 -10.47 5.53 -17.51
CA SER A 245 -10.54 6.22 -16.22
C SER A 245 -10.59 5.27 -15.02
N GLU A 246 -11.13 4.07 -15.20
CA GLU A 246 -11.36 3.11 -14.14
C GLU A 246 -11.18 1.68 -14.66
N ARG A 247 -10.47 0.85 -13.89
CA ARG A 247 -10.27 -0.58 -14.12
C ARG A 247 -10.91 -1.37 -12.98
N MET A 248 -11.76 -2.32 -13.34
CA MET A 248 -12.40 -3.22 -12.37
C MET A 248 -11.89 -4.65 -12.54
N TYR A 249 -11.44 -5.24 -11.43
CA TYR A 249 -10.87 -6.58 -11.39
C TYR A 249 -11.74 -7.52 -10.56
N GLN A 250 -12.06 -8.68 -11.13
CA GLN A 250 -12.69 -9.79 -10.43
C GLN A 250 -11.63 -10.63 -9.73
N LEU A 251 -11.84 -10.94 -8.45
CA LEU A 251 -11.00 -11.89 -7.72
C LEU A 251 -11.29 -13.32 -8.21
N ASP A 252 -10.23 -14.02 -8.61
CA ASP A 252 -10.21 -15.47 -8.90
C ASP A 252 -9.13 -16.14 -8.05
N LEU A 253 -9.56 -16.70 -6.91
CA LEU A 253 -8.69 -17.41 -5.96
C LEU A 253 -8.16 -18.74 -6.52
N ARG A 254 -8.84 -19.36 -7.50
CA ARG A 254 -8.33 -20.61 -8.11
C ARG A 254 -7.08 -20.34 -8.94
N GLN A 255 -6.98 -19.14 -9.50
CA GLN A 255 -5.85 -18.69 -10.31
C GLN A 255 -4.87 -17.77 -9.54
N ASN A 256 -5.15 -17.47 -8.27
CA ASN A 256 -4.48 -16.43 -7.48
C ASN A 256 -4.36 -15.12 -8.28
N ALA A 257 -5.49 -14.63 -8.81
CA ALA A 257 -5.50 -13.50 -9.73
C ALA A 257 -6.63 -12.50 -9.46
N LEU A 258 -6.36 -11.26 -9.82
CA LEU A 258 -7.31 -10.18 -10.04
C LEU A 258 -7.42 -10.00 -11.55
N VAL A 259 -8.52 -10.46 -12.13
CA VAL A 259 -8.74 -10.51 -13.59
C VAL A 259 -9.54 -9.29 -14.02
N LEU A 260 -9.04 -8.52 -14.99
CA LEU A 260 -9.73 -7.35 -15.51
C LEU A 260 -11.04 -7.76 -16.19
N VAL A 261 -12.16 -7.18 -15.75
CA VAL A 261 -13.49 -7.50 -16.28
C VAL A 261 -14.21 -6.29 -16.87
N LEU A 262 -13.83 -5.06 -16.48
CA LEU A 262 -14.42 -3.85 -17.02
C LEU A 262 -13.41 -2.71 -17.07
N ARG A 263 -13.53 -1.89 -18.12
CA ARG A 263 -12.87 -0.61 -18.28
C ARG A 263 -13.93 0.46 -18.48
N LYS A 264 -13.93 1.50 -17.64
CA LYS A 264 -14.77 2.67 -17.89
C LYS A 264 -13.97 3.69 -18.68
N ILE A 265 -14.36 3.91 -19.92
CA ILE A 265 -13.79 4.97 -20.76
C ILE A 265 -14.20 6.31 -20.15
N GLY A 266 -13.22 7.16 -19.87
CA GLY A 266 -13.47 8.52 -19.41
C GLY A 266 -13.99 9.37 -20.56
N THR A 267 -15.05 10.13 -20.33
CA THR A 267 -15.49 11.20 -21.24
C THR A 267 -15.06 12.54 -20.66
N PHE A 268 -14.43 13.38 -21.48
CA PHE A 268 -14.06 14.75 -21.15
C PHE A 268 -15.29 15.64 -20.88
#